data_AF-A0A7S2WJ51-F1
#
_entry.id   AF-A0A7S2WJ51-F1
#
_cell.length_a   1.000
_cell.length_b   1.000
_cell.length_c   1.000
_cell.angle_alpha   90.00
_cell.angle_beta   90.00
_cell.angle_gamma   90.00
#
_symmetry.space_group_name_H-M   'P 1'
#
loop_
_entity.id
_entity.type
_entity.pdbx_description
1 polymer ?
#
loop_
_entity_poly.entity_id
_entity_poly.type
_entity_poly.pdbx_seq_one_letter_code
_entity_poly.pdbx_strand_id
1 'polypeptide(L)'
;GDLTAYYNNVTASHRSLSMASLGHVFVESASKPDSFNVRFVQIVYYVMIIVSPIANVFCYATLWFVPLSKETQKKMFHWGEFAHAWNAYTVMTLAVLVASYQIPSFNEEIIKEMNNAVHISETTILSTYAIPTIAWMIGLAYNSYLAHVTHRVLYLHGMSE
;
A
#
# COMPACT_ATOMS: atom_id res chain seq x y z
N GLY A 1 35.70 -21.27 -1.07
CA GLY A 1 34.82 -20.34 -0.34
C GLY A 1 33.44 -20.47 -0.95
N ASP A 2 32.48 -20.90 -0.16
CA ASP A 2 31.26 -21.60 -0.58
C ASP A 2 30.21 -20.66 -1.20
N LEU A 3 30.42 -20.27 -2.47
CA LEU A 3 29.48 -19.44 -3.26
C LEU A 3 28.10 -20.12 -3.39
N THR A 4 28.06 -21.45 -3.36
CA THR A 4 26.86 -22.29 -3.31
C THR A 4 26.10 -22.12 -1.99
N ALA A 5 26.78 -22.10 -0.85
CA ALA A 5 26.14 -21.79 0.43
C ALA A 5 25.64 -20.34 0.50
N TYR A 6 26.36 -19.39 -0.12
CA TYR A 6 25.90 -18.00 -0.24
C TYR A 6 24.63 -17.88 -1.09
N TYR A 7 24.61 -18.50 -2.28
CA TYR A 7 23.43 -18.54 -3.15
C TYR A 7 22.23 -19.26 -2.52
N ASN A 8 22.45 -20.35 -1.78
CA ASN A 8 21.40 -21.08 -1.08
C ASN A 8 20.81 -20.28 0.08
N ASN A 9 21.62 -19.48 0.79
CA ASN A 9 21.11 -18.56 1.82
C ASN A 9 20.32 -17.39 1.23
N VAL A 10 20.74 -16.86 0.07
CA VAL A 10 20.03 -15.79 -0.65
C VAL A 10 18.72 -16.28 -1.29
N THR A 11 18.67 -17.53 -1.76
CA THR A 11 17.42 -18.13 -2.28
C THR A 11 16.49 -18.58 -1.17
N ALA A 12 16.99 -19.02 -0.01
CA ALA A 12 16.20 -19.25 1.20
C ALA A 12 15.61 -17.96 1.80
N SER A 13 16.15 -16.78 1.45
CA SER A 13 15.63 -15.48 1.88
C SER A 13 14.49 -14.93 1.03
N HIS A 14 13.95 -15.70 0.07
CA HIS A 14 12.63 -15.43 -0.53
C HIS A 14 11.50 -15.70 0.48
N ARG A 15 11.55 -15.05 1.64
CA ARG A 15 10.37 -14.93 2.49
C ARG A 15 9.38 -14.04 1.75
N SER A 16 8.22 -14.60 1.44
CA SER A 16 7.06 -13.85 0.97
C SER A 16 6.65 -12.86 2.05
N LEU A 17 7.27 -11.68 2.05
CA LEU A 17 6.96 -10.62 2.98
C LEU A 17 5.59 -10.05 2.62
N SER A 18 4.60 -10.39 3.44
CA SER A 18 3.32 -9.70 3.42
C SER A 18 3.47 -8.30 4.03
N MET A 19 2.64 -7.35 3.59
CA MET A 19 2.55 -6.02 4.20
C MET A 19 2.34 -6.11 5.72
N ALA A 20 1.54 -7.07 6.18
CA ALA A 20 1.35 -7.30 7.61
C ALA A 20 2.64 -7.76 8.33
N SER A 21 3.44 -8.62 7.70
CA SER A 21 4.73 -9.06 8.28
C SER A 21 5.81 -7.98 8.30
N LEU A 22 5.73 -6.99 7.39
CA LEU A 22 6.68 -5.88 7.32
C LEU A 22 6.67 -5.03 8.60
N GLY A 23 5.50 -4.83 9.20
CA GLY A 23 5.36 -4.13 10.48
C GLY A 23 6.06 -4.83 11.65
N HIS A 24 6.24 -6.15 11.58
CA HIS A 24 6.99 -6.91 12.59
C HIS A 24 8.49 -6.78 12.36
N VAL A 25 8.93 -6.93 11.11
CA VAL A 25 10.35 -6.80 10.71
C VAL A 25 10.90 -5.40 11.01
N PHE A 26 10.07 -4.36 10.83
CA PHE A 26 10.45 -2.98 11.15
C PHE A 26 10.81 -2.81 12.63
N VAL A 27 10.04 -3.42 13.54
CA VAL A 27 10.29 -3.34 14.98
C VAL A 27 11.49 -4.18 15.41
N GLU A 28 11.66 -5.36 14.84
CA GLU A 28 12.82 -6.22 15.09
C GLU A 28 14.14 -5.57 14.64
N SER A 29 14.09 -4.71 13.63
CA SER A 29 15.25 -3.99 13.11
C SER A 29 15.61 -2.74 13.94
N ALA A 30 14.76 -2.32 14.88
CA ALA A 30 15.00 -1.15 15.71
C ALA A 30 15.99 -1.44 16.85
N SER A 31 16.86 -0.48 17.20
CA SER A 31 17.84 -0.65 18.29
C SER A 31 17.22 -0.97 19.66
N LYS A 32 15.95 -0.56 19.88
CA LYS A 32 15.17 -0.84 21.10
C LYS A 32 13.72 -1.20 20.74
N PRO A 33 13.45 -2.48 20.42
CA PRO A 33 12.14 -2.94 19.93
C PRO A 33 10.99 -2.69 20.92
N ASP A 34 11.28 -2.77 22.22
CA ASP A 34 10.28 -2.59 23.30
C ASP A 34 10.12 -1.16 23.77
N SER A 35 10.78 -0.20 23.11
CA SER A 35 10.54 1.21 23.41
C SER A 35 9.12 1.62 22.99
N PHE A 36 8.48 2.44 23.82
CA PHE A 36 7.13 2.93 23.58
C PHE A 36 6.99 3.55 22.19
N ASN A 37 7.98 4.33 21.74
CA ASN A 37 7.96 5.00 20.45
C ASN A 37 7.91 4.00 19.28
N VAL A 38 8.70 2.93 19.34
CA VAL A 38 8.73 1.90 18.29
C VAL A 38 7.41 1.12 18.24
N ARG A 39 6.86 0.75 19.41
CA ARG A 39 5.55 0.08 19.50
C ARG A 39 4.39 0.99 19.07
N PHE A 40 4.44 2.28 19.40
CA PHE A 40 3.45 3.26 18.95
C PHE A 40 3.43 3.37 17.43
N VAL A 41 4.61 3.51 16.80
CA VAL A 41 4.73 3.55 15.33
C VAL A 41 4.24 2.23 14.71
N GLN A 42 4.55 1.07 15.32
CA GLN A 42 4.05 -0.23 14.88
C GLN A 42 2.52 -0.31 14.90
N ILE A 43 1.88 0.18 15.97
CA ILE A 43 0.41 0.20 16.09
C ILE A 43 -0.18 1.12 15.03
N VAL A 44 0.36 2.34 14.88
CA VAL A 44 -0.09 3.29 13.86
C VAL A 44 0.05 2.68 12.45
N TYR A 45 1.16 1.99 12.17
CA TYR A 45 1.36 1.26 10.91
C TYR A 45 0.22 0.27 10.63
N TYR A 46 -0.11 -0.60 11.59
CA TYR A 46 -1.18 -1.58 11.42
C TYR A 46 -2.56 -0.94 11.29
N VAL A 47 -2.82 0.15 12.02
CA VAL A 47 -4.07 0.90 11.89
C VAL A 47 -4.21 1.47 10.47
N MET A 48 -3.17 2.08 9.92
CA MET A 48 -3.23 2.72 8.62
C MET A 48 -3.30 1.72 7.44
N ILE A 49 -2.66 0.55 7.57
CA ILE A 49 -2.54 -0.44 6.48
C ILE A 49 -3.60 -1.53 6.51
N ILE A 50 -4.14 -1.87 7.68
CA ILE A 50 -5.13 -2.94 7.82
C ILE A 50 -6.48 -2.37 8.26
N VAL A 51 -6.52 -1.63 9.36
CA VAL A 51 -7.79 -1.19 9.96
C VAL A 51 -8.49 -0.15 9.09
N SER A 52 -7.76 0.87 8.62
CA SER A 52 -8.31 1.95 7.80
C SER A 52 -8.94 1.49 6.48
N PRO A 53 -8.29 0.64 5.65
CA PRO A 53 -8.91 0.14 4.43
C PRO A 53 -10.13 -0.75 4.70
N ILE A 54 -10.10 -1.59 5.74
CA ILE A 54 -11.26 -2.41 6.12
C ILE A 54 -12.43 -1.51 6.56
N ALA A 55 -12.15 -0.51 7.39
CA ALA A 55 -13.17 0.45 7.84
C ALA A 55 -13.77 1.22 6.66
N ASN A 56 -12.94 1.65 5.71
CA ASN A 56 -13.40 2.34 4.50
C ASN A 56 -14.34 1.46 3.65
N VAL A 57 -13.92 0.23 3.35
CA VAL A 57 -14.75 -0.73 2.59
C VAL A 57 -16.05 -1.01 3.34
N PHE A 58 -16.00 -1.16 4.66
CA PHE A 58 -17.19 -1.38 5.48
C PHE A 58 -18.16 -0.19 5.44
N CYS A 59 -17.67 1.05 5.52
CA CYS A 59 -18.49 2.25 5.40
C CYS A 59 -19.20 2.33 4.04
N TYR A 60 -18.48 2.10 2.94
CA TYR A 60 -19.09 2.14 1.61
C TYR A 60 -20.00 0.95 1.31
N ALA A 61 -19.64 -0.25 1.77
CA ALA A 61 -20.51 -1.42 1.67
C ALA A 61 -21.82 -1.20 2.44
N THR A 62 -21.75 -0.63 3.64
CA THR A 62 -22.95 -0.32 4.43
C THR A 62 -23.84 0.71 3.71
N LEU A 63 -23.25 1.74 3.12
CA LEU A 63 -23.98 2.73 2.32
C LEU A 63 -24.67 2.12 1.09
N TRP A 64 -24.09 1.07 0.50
CA TRP A 64 -24.63 0.41 -0.70
C TRP A 64 -25.70 -0.63 -0.40
N PHE A 65 -25.51 -1.47 0.62
CA PHE A 65 -26.41 -2.60 0.89
C PHE A 65 -27.51 -2.29 1.91
N VAL A 66 -27.31 -1.29 2.77
CA VAL A 66 -28.27 -0.97 3.83
C VAL A 66 -29.00 0.33 3.51
N PRO A 67 -30.34 0.31 3.38
CA PRO A 67 -31.13 1.52 3.24
C PRO A 67 -31.15 2.29 4.57
N LEU A 68 -30.19 3.19 4.74
CA LEU A 68 -30.03 4.04 5.92
C LEU A 68 -30.84 5.35 5.80
N SER A 69 -31.19 5.95 6.95
CA SER A 69 -31.76 7.31 6.97
C SER A 69 -30.76 8.37 6.48
N LYS A 70 -31.25 9.49 5.91
CA LYS A 70 -30.41 10.56 5.33
C LYS A 70 -29.32 11.05 6.30
N GLU A 71 -29.66 11.24 7.58
CA GLU A 71 -28.69 11.67 8.60
C GLU A 71 -27.60 10.63 8.85
N THR A 72 -27.96 9.36 8.86
CA THR A 72 -27.02 8.25 9.11
C THR A 72 -26.14 8.00 7.89
N GLN A 73 -26.67 8.14 6.67
CA GLN A 73 -25.89 8.10 5.44
C GLN A 73 -24.81 9.18 5.43
N LYS A 74 -25.15 10.42 5.80
CA LYS A 74 -24.19 11.53 5.86
C LYS A 74 -23.06 11.27 6.87
N LYS A 75 -23.41 10.76 8.06
CA LYS A 75 -22.42 10.37 9.09
C LYS A 75 -21.53 9.22 8.60
N MET A 76 -22.12 8.18 8.02
CA MET A 76 -21.37 7.03 7.52
C MET A 76 -20.45 7.41 6.36
N PHE A 77 -20.88 8.34 5.50
CA PHE A 77 -20.07 8.89 4.43
C PHE A 77 -18.85 9.65 4.97
N HIS A 78 -19.02 10.52 5.96
CA HIS A 78 -17.90 11.21 6.62
C HIS A 78 -16.91 10.24 7.27
N TRP A 79 -17.40 9.18 7.91
CA TRP A 79 -16.54 8.13 8.46
C TRP A 79 -15.76 7.39 7.37
N GLY A 80 -16.41 7.12 6.23
CA GLY A 80 -15.75 6.54 5.06
C GLY A 80 -14.65 7.43 4.50
N GLU A 81 -14.89 8.74 4.39
CA GLU A 81 -13.88 9.73 3.97
C GLU A 81 -12.72 9.84 4.97
N PHE A 82 -13.02 9.83 6.27
CA PHE A 82 -11.98 9.82 7.30
C PHE A 82 -11.09 8.56 7.20
N ALA A 83 -11.71 7.38 7.12
CA ALA A 83 -10.99 6.12 6.92
C ALA A 83 -10.25 6.07 5.57
N HIS A 84 -10.72 6.80 4.55
CA HIS A 84 -10.03 6.96 3.28
C HIS A 84 -8.74 7.78 3.42
N ALA A 85 -8.85 8.94 4.06
CA ALA A 85 -7.72 9.87 4.24
C ALA A 85 -6.59 9.27 5.09
N TRP A 86 -6.94 8.36 6.01
CA TRP A 86 -5.99 7.64 6.85
C TRP A 86 -5.43 6.37 6.21
N ASN A 87 -5.86 6.02 4.99
CA ASN A 87 -5.35 4.82 4.34
C ASN A 87 -3.95 5.07 3.72
N ALA A 88 -2.90 4.66 4.43
CA ALA A 88 -1.51 4.75 3.93
C ALA A 88 -1.10 3.57 3.04
N TYR A 89 -1.96 2.57 2.85
CA TYR A 89 -1.64 1.35 2.10
C TYR A 89 -1.15 1.63 0.68
N THR A 90 -1.80 2.56 -0.02
CA THR A 90 -1.48 2.90 -1.41
C THR A 90 -0.12 3.57 -1.53
N VAL A 91 0.19 4.51 -0.64
CA VAL A 91 1.48 5.21 -0.58
C VAL A 91 2.60 4.26 -0.20
N MET A 92 2.38 3.38 0.78
CA MET A 92 3.35 2.38 1.19
C MET A 92 3.64 1.37 0.07
N THR A 93 2.59 0.92 -0.63
CA THR A 93 2.73 0.04 -1.80
C THR A 93 3.57 0.71 -2.89
N LEU A 94 3.33 1.99 -3.19
CA LEU A 94 4.15 2.75 -4.13
C LEU A 94 5.60 2.89 -3.68
N ALA A 95 5.84 3.20 -2.40
CA ALA A 95 7.19 3.31 -1.87
C ALA A 95 7.97 1.99 -2.00
N VAL A 96 7.33 0.86 -1.68
CA VAL A 96 7.92 -0.48 -1.86
C VAL A 96 8.19 -0.77 -3.34
N LEU A 97 7.28 -0.39 -4.25
CA LEU A 97 7.47 -0.58 -5.69
C LEU A 97 8.65 0.24 -6.22
N VAL A 98 8.72 1.52 -5.85
CA VAL A 98 9.82 2.42 -6.24
C VAL A 98 11.14 1.92 -5.66
N ALA A 99 11.17 1.51 -4.39
CA ALA A 99 12.37 0.93 -3.78
C ALA A 99 12.80 -0.36 -4.50
N SER A 100 11.84 -1.22 -4.85
CA SER A 100 12.11 -2.47 -5.59
C SER A 100 12.61 -2.21 -7.00
N TYR A 101 12.16 -1.12 -7.64
CA TYR A 101 12.66 -0.69 -8.94
C TYR A 101 14.09 -0.13 -8.86
N GLN A 102 14.38 0.64 -7.81
CA GLN A 102 15.66 1.35 -7.68
C GLN A 102 16.83 0.43 -7.28
N ILE A 103 16.59 -0.61 -6.48
CA ILE A 103 17.65 -1.50 -5.96
C ILE A 103 18.44 -2.21 -7.09
N PRO A 104 17.80 -2.83 -8.10
CA PRO A 104 18.50 -3.41 -9.24
C PRO A 104 19.34 -2.39 -10.01
N SER A 105 18.81 -1.18 -10.24
CA SER A 105 19.53 -0.12 -10.96
C SER A 105 20.80 0.32 -10.24
N PHE A 106 20.79 0.43 -8.91
CA PHE A 106 22.03 0.71 -8.16
C PHE A 106 23.05 -0.43 -8.24
N ASN A 107 22.61 -1.68 -8.20
CA ASN A 107 23.51 -2.81 -8.35
C ASN A 107 24.14 -2.86 -9.75
N GLU A 108 23.36 -2.58 -10.81
CA GLU A 108 23.87 -2.51 -12.17
C GLU A 108 24.85 -1.37 -12.36
N GLU A 109 24.60 -0.19 -11.77
CA GLU A 109 25.54 0.94 -11.80
C GLU A 109 26.84 0.63 -11.07
N ILE A 110 26.78 0.06 -9.87
CA ILE A 110 27.97 -0.35 -9.11
C ILE A 110 28.76 -1.42 -9.87
N ILE A 111 28.08 -2.43 -10.43
CA ILE A 111 28.74 -3.49 -11.21
C ILE A 111 29.31 -2.96 -12.52
N LYS A 112 28.63 -2.02 -13.19
CA LYS A 112 29.08 -1.37 -14.43
C LYS A 112 30.25 -0.42 -14.19
N GLU A 113 30.33 0.23 -13.04
CA GLU A 113 31.47 1.03 -12.62
C GLU A 113 32.68 0.13 -12.27
N MET A 114 32.43 -1.05 -11.69
CA MET A 114 33.48 -2.04 -11.40
C MET A 114 33.95 -2.83 -12.63
N ASN A 115 33.09 -3.05 -13.62
CA ASN A 115 33.40 -3.76 -14.86
C ASN A 115 32.90 -2.95 -16.06
N ASN A 116 33.84 -2.38 -16.82
CA ASN A 116 33.52 -1.74 -18.10
C ASN A 116 32.80 -2.74 -19.03
N ALA A 117 31.52 -2.47 -19.25
CA ALA A 117 30.59 -3.08 -20.20
C ALA A 117 30.09 -4.51 -19.88
N VAL A 118 28.88 -4.60 -19.33
CA VAL A 118 27.95 -5.70 -19.59
C VAL A 118 26.56 -5.12 -19.85
N HIS A 119 25.99 -5.43 -21.02
CA HIS A 119 24.60 -5.13 -21.36
C HIS A 119 23.67 -6.17 -20.72
N ILE A 120 22.71 -5.73 -19.92
CA ILE A 120 21.65 -6.59 -19.38
C ILE A 120 20.29 -6.04 -19.85
N SER A 121 19.40 -6.97 -20.22
CA SER A 121 18.18 -6.75 -21.00
C SER A 121 17.01 -6.25 -20.14
N GLU A 122 16.42 -5.11 -20.53
CA GLU A 122 15.41 -4.31 -19.79
C GLU A 122 13.98 -4.90 -19.74
N THR A 123 13.71 -6.07 -20.35
CA THR A 123 12.33 -6.43 -20.73
C THR A 123 11.49 -7.15 -19.66
N THR A 124 12.08 -7.69 -18.60
CA THR A 124 11.35 -8.43 -17.54
C THR A 124 10.89 -7.51 -16.39
N ILE A 125 11.55 -6.36 -16.24
CA ILE A 125 11.32 -5.39 -15.16
C ILE A 125 9.97 -4.69 -15.40
N LEU A 126 9.71 -4.24 -16.64
CA LEU A 126 8.50 -3.49 -17.00
C LEU A 126 7.16 -4.17 -16.66
N SER A 127 7.01 -5.48 -16.87
CA SER A 127 5.73 -6.18 -16.66
C SER A 127 5.38 -6.38 -15.18
N THR A 128 6.39 -6.59 -14.32
CA THR A 128 6.20 -6.82 -12.87
C THR A 128 5.75 -5.56 -12.14
N TYR A 129 6.18 -4.38 -12.60
CA TYR A 129 5.86 -3.10 -11.95
C TYR A 129 4.72 -2.32 -12.61
N ALA A 130 4.41 -2.58 -13.89
CA ALA A 130 3.28 -1.95 -14.58
C ALA A 130 1.93 -2.34 -13.99
N ILE A 131 1.75 -3.60 -13.59
CA ILE A 131 0.48 -4.10 -13.04
C ILE A 131 0.07 -3.36 -11.75
N PRO A 132 0.93 -3.24 -10.71
CA PRO A 132 0.54 -2.57 -9.49
C PRO A 132 0.42 -1.05 -9.61
N THR A 133 1.17 -0.40 -10.51
CA THR A 133 0.98 1.04 -10.81
C THR A 133 -0.33 1.30 -11.54
N ILE A 134 -0.70 0.45 -12.49
CA ILE A 134 -2.01 0.51 -13.15
C ILE A 134 -3.13 0.24 -12.13
N ALA A 135 -3.00 -0.77 -11.28
CA ALA A 135 -3.97 -1.07 -10.23
C ALA A 135 -4.13 0.12 -9.25
N TRP A 136 -3.04 0.82 -8.93
CA TRP A 136 -3.09 2.04 -8.13
C TRP A 136 -3.85 3.17 -8.83
N MET A 137 -3.55 3.45 -10.10
CA MET A 137 -4.26 4.46 -10.87
C MET A 137 -5.76 4.16 -10.99
N ILE A 138 -6.12 2.89 -11.21
CA ILE A 138 -7.51 2.44 -11.25
C ILE A 138 -8.19 2.63 -9.89
N GLY A 139 -7.54 2.24 -8.79
CA GLY A 139 -8.07 2.42 -7.44
C GLY A 139 -8.29 3.88 -7.07
N LEU A 140 -7.38 4.77 -7.49
CA LEU A 140 -7.47 6.21 -7.26
C LEU A 140 -8.60 6.84 -8.07
N ALA A 141 -8.74 6.43 -9.35
CA ALA A 141 -9.84 6.85 -10.21
C ALA A 141 -11.19 6.32 -9.69
N TYR A 142 -11.26 5.07 -9.26
CA TYR A 142 -12.47 4.46 -8.71
C TYR A 142 -12.92 5.14 -7.43
N ASN A 143 -12.00 5.40 -6.49
CA ASN A 143 -12.33 6.11 -5.25
C ASN A 143 -12.78 7.56 -5.53
N SER A 144 -12.12 8.25 -6.47
CA SER A 144 -12.53 9.60 -6.88
C SER A 144 -13.92 9.60 -7.52
N TYR A 145 -14.22 8.59 -8.34
CA TYR A 145 -15.52 8.41 -8.98
C TYR A 145 -16.62 8.11 -7.96
N LEU A 146 -16.39 7.17 -7.02
CA LEU A 146 -17.33 6.85 -5.95
C LEU A 146 -17.62 8.07 -5.08
N ALA A 147 -16.60 8.84 -4.70
CA ALA A 147 -16.79 10.08 -3.95
C ALA A 147 -17.68 11.06 -4.73
N HIS A 148 -17.42 11.23 -6.03
CA HIS A 148 -18.20 12.12 -6.88
C HIS A 148 -19.66 11.66 -7.05
N VAL A 149 -19.89 10.37 -7.31
CA VAL A 149 -21.25 9.80 -7.44
C VAL A 149 -22.02 9.90 -6.13
N THR A 150 -21.38 9.53 -5.02
CA THR A 150 -22.02 9.57 -3.70
C THR A 150 -22.40 11.00 -3.32
N HIS A 151 -21.53 11.98 -3.63
CA HIS A 151 -21.83 13.39 -3.48
C HIS A 151 -23.03 13.80 -4.35
N ARG A 152 -23.08 13.42 -5.64
CA ARG A 152 -24.24 13.76 -6.49
C ARG A 152 -25.54 13.14 -5.99
N VAL A 153 -25.53 11.88 -5.54
CA VAL A 153 -26.74 11.19 -5.06
C VAL A 153 -27.28 11.83 -3.77
N LEU A 154 -26.39 12.16 -2.82
CA LEU A 154 -26.75 12.82 -1.56
C LEU A 154 -27.36 14.21 -1.78
N TYR A 155 -26.79 15.02 -2.68
CA TYR A 155 -27.29 16.38 -2.91
C TYR A 155 -28.54 16.42 -3.80
N LEU A 156 -28.71 15.48 -4.73
CA LEU A 156 -29.93 15.40 -5.55
C LEU A 156 -31.16 14.95 -4.76
N HIS A 157 -31.00 14.06 -3.76
CA HIS A 157 -32.09 13.65 -2.86
C HIS A 157 -32.26 14.57 -1.63
N GLY A 158 -31.32 15.50 -1.42
CA GLY A 158 -31.39 16.51 -0.36
C GLY A 158 -32.11 17.80 -0.77
N MET A 159 -32.39 18.02 -2.06
CA MET A 159 -33.08 19.23 -2.57
C MET A 159 -34.54 19.00 -2.98
N SER A 160 -35.08 17.77 -2.86
CA SER A 160 -36.48 17.49 -3.17
C SER A 160 -37.42 17.58 -1.95
N GLU A 161 -36.98 18.20 -0.86
CA GLU A 161 -37.79 18.54 0.32
C GLU A 161 -37.54 19.99 0.74
#